data_AF-A0A066U969-F1
#
_entry.id   AF-A0A066U969-F1
#
_cell.length_a   1.000
_cell.length_b   1.000
_cell.length_c   1.000
_cell.angle_alpha   90.00
_cell.angle_beta   90.00
_cell.angle_gamma   90.00
#
_symmetry.space_group_name_H-M   'P 1'
#
loop_
_entity.id
_entity.type
_entity.pdbx_description
1 polymer ?
#
loop_
_entity_poly.entity_id
_entity_poly.type
_entity_poly.pdbx_seq_one_letter_code
_entity_poly.pdbx_strand_id
1 'polypeptide(L)'
;RWRDHRQVINAILWKLRTGAPWRDLPDRYGPWKTAHERLRLWTKDGTWEKILDRVIVKDDAVGELEWITSVDSSVVRAHQHAAGARKKGDAATEPKPSPATGKDSAGPAAD
;
A
#
# COMPACT_ATOMS: atom_id res chain seq x y z
N ARG A 1 -37.58 -10.67 -11.36
CA ARG A 1 -36.95 -11.99 -11.64
C ARG A 1 -35.44 -11.85 -11.44
N TRP A 2 -34.80 -12.73 -10.67
CA TRP A 2 -33.34 -12.72 -10.52
C TRP A 2 -32.68 -13.09 -11.86
N ARG A 3 -31.58 -12.42 -12.22
CA ARG A 3 -30.78 -12.77 -13.40
C ARG A 3 -29.78 -13.87 -13.00
N ASP A 4 -29.46 -14.76 -13.93
CA ASP A 4 -28.52 -15.87 -13.70
C ASP A 4 -27.19 -15.38 -13.09
N HIS A 5 -26.82 -15.98 -11.96
CA HIS A 5 -25.58 -15.68 -11.25
C HIS A 5 -24.35 -16.04 -12.10
N ARG A 6 -24.40 -17.10 -12.92
CA ARG A 6 -23.29 -17.47 -13.81
C ARG A 6 -23.03 -16.38 -14.83
N GLN A 7 -24.08 -15.82 -15.44
CA GLN A 7 -23.94 -14.68 -16.36
C GLN A 7 -23.31 -13.46 -15.68
N VAL A 8 -23.74 -13.13 -14.45
CA VAL A 8 -23.21 -11.98 -13.71
C VAL A 8 -21.76 -12.18 -13.26
N ILE A 9 -21.40 -13.36 -12.74
CA ILE A 9 -20.02 -13.69 -12.37
C ILE A 9 -19.12 -13.63 -13.60
N ASN A 10 -19.54 -14.20 -14.73
CA ASN A 10 -18.80 -14.11 -15.98
C ASN A 10 -18.59 -12.67 -16.48
N ALA A 11 -19.56 -11.77 -16.26
CA ALA A 11 -19.43 -10.34 -16.57
C ALA A 11 -18.33 -9.67 -15.72
N ILE A 12 -18.31 -9.98 -14.43
CA ILE A 12 -17.32 -9.47 -13.46
C ILE A 12 -15.93 -10.00 -13.81
N LEU A 13 -15.79 -11.31 -14.03
CA LEU A 13 -14.51 -11.93 -14.43
C LEU A 13 -13.97 -11.36 -15.74
N TRP A 14 -14.84 -11.08 -16.72
CA TRP A 14 -14.42 -10.39 -17.94
C TRP A 14 -13.86 -9.00 -17.64
N LYS A 15 -14.54 -8.18 -16.83
CA LYS A 15 -14.07 -6.84 -16.45
C LYS A 15 -12.74 -6.88 -15.69
N LEU A 16 -12.59 -7.79 -14.72
CA LEU A 16 -11.37 -7.92 -13.94
C LEU A 16 -10.18 -8.36 -14.81
N ARG A 17 -10.41 -9.28 -15.75
CA ARG A 17 -9.37 -9.77 -16.68
C ARG A 17 -8.96 -8.75 -17.75
N THR A 18 -9.88 -7.93 -18.25
CA THR A 18 -9.60 -7.01 -19.37
C THR A 18 -9.29 -5.58 -18.95
N GLY A 19 -9.71 -5.15 -17.76
CA GLY A 19 -9.66 -3.75 -17.34
C GLY A 19 -10.58 -2.79 -18.09
N ALA A 20 -11.19 -3.22 -19.21
CA ALA A 20 -11.95 -2.38 -20.15
C ALA A 20 -13.16 -1.66 -19.50
N PRO A 21 -13.60 -0.51 -20.04
CA PRO A 21 -14.77 0.21 -19.53
C PRO A 21 -16.02 -0.67 -19.40
N TRP A 22 -16.82 -0.46 -18.36
CA TRP A 22 -18.07 -1.22 -18.16
C TRP A 22 -19.08 -1.08 -19.30
N ARG A 23 -19.03 0.03 -20.06
CA ARG A 23 -19.88 0.25 -21.24
C ARG A 23 -19.55 -0.70 -22.39
N ASP A 24 -18.35 -1.28 -22.40
CA ASP A 24 -17.84 -2.12 -23.49
C ASP A 24 -18.01 -3.62 -23.16
N LEU A 25 -18.75 -3.94 -22.09
CA LEU A 25 -19.08 -5.30 -21.68
C LEU A 25 -19.86 -6.02 -22.80
N PRO A 26 -19.38 -7.16 -23.34
CA PRO A 26 -20.08 -7.90 -24.39
C PRO A 26 -21.49 -8.34 -24.00
N ASP A 27 -22.47 -8.11 -24.88
CA ASP A 27 -23.92 -8.33 -24.63
C ASP A 27 -24.29 -9.74 -24.14
N ARG A 28 -23.49 -10.76 -24.48
CA ARG A 28 -23.60 -12.14 -23.95
C ARG A 28 -23.56 -12.22 -22.41
N TYR A 29 -22.94 -11.24 -21.74
CA TYR A 29 -22.92 -11.10 -20.29
C TYR A 29 -24.07 -10.26 -19.72
N GLY A 30 -24.92 -9.71 -20.61
CA GLY A 30 -26.09 -8.91 -20.28
C GLY A 30 -25.76 -7.50 -19.77
N PRO A 31 -26.79 -6.71 -19.40
CA PRO A 31 -26.64 -5.30 -19.03
C PRO A 31 -25.59 -5.03 -17.94
N TRP A 32 -24.55 -4.27 -18.30
CA TRP A 32 -23.39 -3.95 -17.45
C TRP A 32 -23.74 -3.31 -16.11
N LYS A 33 -24.78 -2.47 -16.07
CA LYS A 33 -25.24 -1.81 -14.82
C LYS A 33 -25.53 -2.82 -13.72
N THR A 34 -26.06 -3.99 -14.09
CA THR A 34 -26.40 -5.06 -13.14
C THR A 34 -25.17 -5.82 -12.66
N ALA A 35 -24.17 -6.04 -13.52
CA ALA A 35 -22.90 -6.66 -13.12
C ALA A 35 -22.10 -5.73 -12.20
N HIS A 36 -22.01 -4.44 -12.57
CA HIS A 36 -21.40 -3.40 -11.75
C HIS A 36 -22.06 -3.27 -10.37
N GLU A 37 -23.39 -3.11 -10.30
CA GLU A 37 -24.07 -2.97 -9.02
C GLU A 37 -24.01 -4.25 -8.18
N ARG A 38 -24.02 -5.44 -8.81
CA ARG A 38 -23.84 -6.69 -8.08
C ARG A 38 -22.46 -6.79 -7.46
N LEU A 39 -21.39 -6.49 -8.22
CA LEU A 39 -20.03 -6.45 -7.69
C LEU A 39 -19.92 -5.45 -6.54
N ARG A 40 -20.40 -4.22 -6.74
CA ARG A 40 -20.40 -3.16 -5.71
C ARG A 40 -21.07 -3.60 -4.41
N LEU A 41 -22.22 -4.26 -4.49
CA LEU A 41 -22.94 -4.76 -3.32
C LEU A 41 -22.21 -5.94 -2.68
N TRP A 42 -21.75 -6.91 -3.47
CA TRP A 42 -21.06 -8.10 -2.98
C TRP A 42 -19.69 -7.83 -2.35
N THR A 43 -18.93 -6.85 -2.86
CA THR A 43 -17.70 -6.37 -2.19
C THR A 43 -18.03 -5.60 -0.91
N LYS A 44 -19.17 -4.89 -0.88
CA LYS A 44 -19.60 -4.16 0.33
C LYS A 44 -20.09 -5.09 1.45
N ASP A 45 -20.74 -6.20 1.12
CA ASP A 45 -21.31 -7.15 2.08
C ASP A 45 -20.42 -8.39 2.36
N GLY A 46 -19.23 -8.45 1.76
CA GLY A 46 -18.27 -9.53 1.92
C GLY A 46 -18.61 -10.81 1.14
N THR A 47 -19.63 -10.79 0.27
CA THR A 47 -20.00 -11.95 -0.56
C THR A 47 -18.95 -12.21 -1.65
N TRP A 48 -18.33 -11.17 -2.22
CA TRP A 48 -17.34 -11.36 -3.29
C TRP A 48 -16.08 -12.08 -2.78
N GLU A 49 -15.63 -11.67 -1.60
CA GLU A 49 -14.50 -12.23 -0.87
C GLU A 49 -14.78 -13.70 -0.53
N LYS A 50 -15.95 -14.01 0.06
CA LYS A 50 -16.37 -15.40 0.35
C LYS A 50 -16.47 -16.30 -0.88
N ILE A 51 -16.85 -15.75 -2.04
CA ILE A 51 -16.86 -16.49 -3.31
C ILE A 51 -15.42 -16.82 -3.73
N LEU A 52 -14.50 -15.85 -3.64
CA LEU A 52 -13.09 -16.03 -3.97
C LEU A 52 -12.44 -17.07 -3.04
N ASP A 53 -12.59 -16.92 -1.72
CA ASP A 53 -12.07 -17.87 -0.71
C ASP A 53 -12.52 -19.31 -1.02
N ARG A 54 -13.80 -19.48 -1.37
CA ARG A 54 -14.36 -20.81 -1.65
C ARG A 54 -13.87 -21.41 -2.96
N VAL A 55 -13.51 -20.60 -3.95
CA VAL A 55 -12.85 -21.05 -5.18
C VAL A 55 -11.40 -21.45 -4.90
N ILE A 56 -10.65 -20.61 -4.19
CA ILE A 56 -9.25 -20.90 -3.80
C ILE A 56 -9.15 -22.22 -3.05
N VAL A 57 -9.96 -22.41 -2.00
CA VAL A 57 -9.98 -23.66 -1.20
C VAL A 57 -10.34 -24.89 -2.04
N LYS A 58 -11.14 -24.73 -3.10
CA LYS A 58 -11.52 -25.85 -3.97
C LYS A 58 -10.39 -26.21 -4.94
N ASP A 59 -9.76 -25.21 -5.54
CA ASP A 59 -8.74 -25.43 -6.58
C ASP A 59 -7.39 -25.82 -5.97
N ASP A 60 -7.06 -25.32 -4.77
CA ASP A 60 -5.95 -25.79 -3.93
C ASP A 60 -6.09 -27.27 -3.53
N ALA A 61 -7.30 -27.69 -3.14
CA ALA A 61 -7.59 -29.08 -2.76
C ALA A 61 -7.49 -30.10 -3.92
N VAL A 62 -7.39 -29.63 -5.17
CA VAL A 62 -7.13 -30.49 -6.35
C VAL A 62 -5.76 -30.25 -6.99
N GLY A 63 -4.93 -29.37 -6.41
CA GLY A 63 -3.57 -29.07 -6.91
C GLY A 63 -3.51 -28.22 -8.18
N GLU A 64 -4.62 -27.58 -8.57
CA GLU A 64 -4.71 -26.75 -9.78
C GLU A 64 -4.37 -25.26 -9.50
N LEU A 65 -4.15 -24.90 -8.24
CA LEU A 65 -3.88 -23.53 -7.82
C LEU A 65 -2.38 -23.25 -7.65
N GLU A 66 -1.81 -22.48 -8.57
CA GLU A 66 -0.46 -21.93 -8.44
C GLU A 66 -0.47 -20.71 -7.50
N TRP A 67 0.22 -20.81 -6.36
CA TRP A 67 0.30 -19.74 -5.34
C TRP A 67 1.25 -18.59 -5.74
N ILE A 68 0.87 -17.82 -6.77
CA ILE A 68 1.61 -16.63 -7.21
C ILE A 68 1.40 -15.49 -6.20
N THR A 69 2.37 -15.26 -5.34
CA THR A 69 2.36 -14.14 -4.37
C THR A 69 2.99 -12.90 -4.98
N SER A 70 2.22 -11.81 -5.08
CA SER A 70 2.74 -10.48 -5.43
C SER A 70 3.08 -9.72 -4.15
N VAL A 71 4.26 -9.11 -4.11
CA VAL A 71 4.70 -8.21 -3.03
C VAL A 71 5.02 -6.85 -3.64
N ASP A 72 4.23 -5.83 -3.31
CA ASP A 72 4.57 -4.43 -3.60
C ASP A 72 5.29 -3.78 -2.40
N SER A 73 6.16 -2.83 -2.70
CA SER A 73 6.83 -2.02 -1.69
C SER A 73 6.80 -0.55 -2.12
N SER A 74 6.56 0.34 -1.17
CA SER A 74 6.64 1.79 -1.38
C SER A 74 7.68 2.40 -0.45
N VAL A 75 8.49 3.32 -0.98
CA VAL A 75 9.52 4.04 -0.23
C VAL A 75 9.23 5.53 -0.35
N VAL A 76 8.88 6.15 0.78
CA VAL A 76 8.67 7.61 0.86
C VAL A 76 9.81 8.22 1.67
N ARG A 77 10.54 9.17 1.06
CA ARG A 77 11.60 9.91 1.77
C ARG A 77 10.96 10.82 2.81
N ALA A 78 11.35 10.66 4.07
CA ALA A 78 10.95 11.57 5.15
C ALA A 78 11.50 12.99 4.92
N HIS A 79 10.76 14.01 5.35
CA HIS A 79 11.23 15.40 5.30
C HIS A 79 12.48 15.57 6.19
N GLN A 80 13.37 16.49 5.84
CA GLN A 80 14.60 16.78 6.61
C GLN A 80 14.35 17.26 8.07
N HIS A 81 13.11 17.58 8.41
CA HIS A 81 12.65 17.95 9.76
C HIS A 81 11.70 16.91 10.39
N ALA A 82 11.61 15.70 9.84
CA ALA A 82 10.78 14.61 10.38
C ALA A 82 11.37 13.98 11.66
N ALA A 83 12.61 14.32 12.03
CA ALA A 83 13.15 14.03 13.35
C ALA A 83 12.40 14.87 14.40
N GLY A 84 11.47 14.23 15.11
CA GLY A 84 10.68 14.87 16.16
C GLY A 84 11.53 15.44 17.30
N ALA A 85 10.92 16.29 18.13
CA ALA A 85 11.59 16.89 19.27
C ALA A 85 12.18 15.83 20.23
N ARG A 86 13.40 16.08 20.75
CA ARG A 86 14.03 15.22 21.74
C ARG A 86 13.13 15.09 22.97
N LYS A 87 12.80 13.86 23.39
CA LYS A 87 12.18 13.63 24.70
C LYS A 87 13.11 14.13 25.80
N LYS A 88 12.57 14.86 26.78
CA LYS A 88 13.31 15.37 27.93
C LYS A 88 13.47 14.24 28.96
N GLY A 89 14.67 13.65 28.99
CA GLY A 89 15.05 12.50 29.82
C GLY A 89 16.13 11.70 29.07
N ASP A 90 17.40 11.67 29.44
CA ASP A 90 18.05 12.27 30.62
C ASP A 90 19.13 13.29 30.23
N ALA A 91 19.30 14.31 31.06
CA ALA A 91 20.40 15.26 30.91
C ALA A 91 21.66 14.64 31.52
N ALA A 92 22.53 14.08 30.68
CA ALA A 92 23.88 13.75 31.09
C ALA A 92 24.65 15.05 31.37
N THR A 93 24.90 15.34 32.65
CA THR A 93 25.68 16.49 33.11
C THR A 93 27.12 16.38 32.63
N GLU A 94 27.66 17.43 31.99
CA GLU A 94 29.06 17.51 31.58
C GLU A 94 30.03 17.54 32.79
N PRO A 95 31.32 17.29 32.53
CA PRO A 95 32.33 18.24 33.00
C PRO A 95 33.24 18.77 31.88
N LYS A 96 33.42 20.09 31.84
CA LYS A 96 34.39 20.79 30.98
C LYS A 96 35.84 20.53 31.41
N PRO A 97 36.79 20.53 30.45
CA PRO A 97 38.18 20.86 30.72
C PRO A 97 38.69 22.09 29.93
N SER A 98 39.41 22.96 30.64
CA SER A 98 40.40 23.96 30.19
C SER A 98 41.43 24.07 31.34
N PRO A 99 42.68 24.56 31.17
CA PRO A 99 43.30 25.28 30.04
C PRO A 99 44.43 24.43 29.39
N ALA A 100 45.47 24.92 28.69
CA ALA A 100 45.96 26.27 28.35
C ALA A 100 46.80 26.26 27.05
N THR A 101 46.95 27.44 26.42
CA THR A 101 48.08 27.74 25.52
C THR A 101 48.55 29.18 25.77
N GLY A 102 49.75 29.35 26.32
CA GLY A 102 50.38 30.67 26.43
C GLY A 102 50.87 31.16 25.07
N LYS A 103 50.87 32.48 24.87
CA LYS A 103 51.62 33.11 23.77
C LYS A 103 52.10 34.47 24.21
N ASP A 104 53.37 34.50 24.59
CA ASP A 104 53.99 35.66 25.20
C ASP A 104 54.55 36.62 24.15
N SER A 105 54.62 37.90 24.55
CA SER A 105 55.49 38.94 24.01
C SER A 105 55.13 39.58 22.66
N ALA A 106 55.37 40.91 22.62
CA ALA A 106 54.97 41.82 21.56
C ALA A 106 56.16 42.66 21.04
N GLY A 107 56.02 43.14 19.80
CA GLY A 107 56.73 44.30 19.25
C GLY A 107 58.10 44.03 18.59
N PRO A 108 58.69 45.04 17.91
CA PRO A 108 58.19 46.41 17.71
C PRO A 108 57.96 46.79 16.23
N ALA A 109 57.55 48.04 16.00
CA ALA A 109 57.50 48.68 14.67
C ALA A 109 58.78 49.49 14.38
N ALA A 110 59.08 49.72 13.10
CA ALA A 110 59.94 50.80 12.61
C ALA A 110 59.62 51.12 11.14
N ASP A 111 59.54 52.42 10.85
CA ASP A 111 59.52 53.17 9.57
C ASP A 111 59.06 52.49 8.26
#